data_AF-A0A956THH9-F1
#
_entry.id   AF-A0A956THH9-F1
#
_cell.length_a   1.000
_cell.length_b   1.000
_cell.length_c   1.000
_cell.angle_alpha   90.00
_cell.angle_beta   90.00
_cell.angle_gamma   90.00
#
_symmetry.space_group_name_H-M   'P 1'
#
loop_
_entity.id
_entity.type
_entity.pdbx_description
1 polymer ?
#
loop_
_entity_poly.entity_id
_entity_poly.type
_entity_poly.pdbx_seq_one_letter_code
_entity_poly.pdbx_strand_id
1 'polypeptide(L)' 'MKIWLYSHLVDSPGNRLFTDEATRRGHEVVEVRPDLTSWPLSWSTEERPDLIFTRSGSSSPPNALPGLISLEQAG' A
#
# COMPACT_ATOMS: atom_id res chain seq x y z
N MET A 1 -10.62 -10.71 0.96
CA MET A 1 -10.09 -9.70 0.03
C MET A 1 -8.64 -9.46 0.38
N LYS A 2 -7.78 -9.30 -0.63
CA LYS A 2 -6.39 -8.88 -0.49
C LYS A 2 -6.34 -7.36 -0.56
N ILE A 3 -5.87 -6.74 0.52
CA ILE A 3 -5.77 -5.29 0.66
C ILE A 3 -4.30 -4.90 0.67
N TRP A 4 -3.92 -3.95 -0.17
CA TRP A 4 -2.62 -3.30 -0.04
C TRP A 4 -2.74 -2.06 0.81
N LEU A 5 -2.01 -2.03 1.93
CA LEU A 5 -1.83 -0.84 2.74
C LEU A 5 -0.63 -0.07 2.18
N TYR A 6 -0.90 0.96 1.38
CA TYR A 6 0.14 1.78 0.78
C TYR A 6 0.53 2.93 1.71
N SER A 7 1.68 2.83 2.38
CA SER A 7 2.10 3.80 3.39
C SER A 7 3.61 3.89 3.55
N HIS A 8 4.13 5.11 3.74
CA HIS A 8 5.54 5.36 4.10
C HIS A 8 5.80 5.35 5.61
N LEU A 9 4.74 5.25 6.43
CA LEU A 9 4.86 5.39 7.87
C LEU A 9 5.34 4.09 8.52
N VAL A 10 6.54 4.10 9.08
CA VAL A 10 7.10 2.99 9.86
C VAL A 10 6.49 3.01 11.27
N ASP A 11 6.11 1.83 11.78
CA ASP A 11 5.56 1.66 13.14
C ASP A 11 4.33 2.52 13.48
N SER A 12 3.59 2.93 12.46
CA SER A 12 2.37 3.74 12.59
C SER A 12 1.30 3.01 13.40
N PRO A 13 0.86 3.53 14.56
CA PRO A 13 -0.22 2.93 15.34
C PRO A 13 -1.52 2.81 14.53
N GLY A 14 -1.78 3.78 13.64
CA GLY A 14 -2.95 3.72 12.76
C GLY A 14 -2.84 2.64 11.68
N ASN A 15 -1.63 2.28 11.22
CA ASN A 15 -1.45 1.18 10.28
C ASN A 15 -1.74 -0.14 11.00
N ARG A 16 -1.24 -0.30 12.22
CA ARG A 16 -1.52 -1.47 13.06
C ARG A 16 -3.02 -1.63 13.33
N LEU A 17 -3.70 -0.58 13.78
CA LEU A 17 -5.15 -0.60 14.01
C LEU A 17 -5.95 -0.98 12.76
N PHE A 18 -5.55 -0.47 11.59
CA PHE A 18 -6.17 -0.82 10.33
C PHE A 18 -5.95 -2.31 9.99
N THR A 19 -4.70 -2.77 10.04
CA THR A 19 -4.32 -4.15 9.74
C THR A 19 -5.04 -5.12 10.67
N ASP A 20 -5.03 -4.85 11.98
CA ASP A 20 -5.68 -5.69 12.99
C ASP A 20 -7.19 -5.83 12.72
N GLU A 21 -7.88 -4.73 12.43
CA GLU A 21 -9.33 -4.76 12.14
C GLU A 21 -9.64 -5.43 10.80
N ALA A 22 -8.83 -5.20 9.76
CA ALA A 22 -9.00 -5.84 8.47
C ALA A 22 -8.78 -7.35 8.56
N THR A 23 -7.72 -7.78 9.25
CA THR A 23 -7.46 -9.20 9.51
C THR A 23 -8.54 -9.83 10.38
N ARG A 24 -9.05 -9.13 11.40
CA ARG A 24 -10.18 -9.60 12.23
C ARG A 24 -11.44 -9.86 11.40
N ARG A 25 -11.63 -9.16 10.29
CA ARG A 25 -12.75 -9.36 9.35
C ARG A 25 -12.46 -10.40 8.26
N GLY A 26 -11.30 -11.06 8.28
CA GLY A 26 -10.91 -12.08 7.32
C GLY A 26 -10.31 -11.52 6.02
N HIS A 27 -9.79 -10.30 6.03
CA HIS A 27 -9.04 -9.73 4.91
C HIS A 27 -7.53 -10.02 5.08
N GLU A 28 -6.86 -10.29 3.96
CA GLU A 28 -5.40 -10.35 3.90
C GLU A 28 -4.89 -8.93 3.68
N VAL A 29 -3.88 -8.50 4.44
CA VAL A 29 -3.28 -7.17 4.32
C VAL A 29 -1.80 -7.32 4.00
N VAL A 30 -1.35 -6.66 2.94
CA VAL A 30 0.06 -6.55 2.56
C VAL A 30 0.48 -5.08 2.69
N GLU A 31 1.51 -4.82 3.49
CA GLU A 31 2.09 -3.48 3.56
C GLU A 31 2.95 -3.21 2.33
N VAL A 32 2.64 -2.13 1.63
CA VAL A 32 3.39 -1.67 0.46
C VAL A 32 3.97 -0.31 0.79
N ARG A 33 5.30 -0.21 0.75
CA ARG A 33 5.99 1.05 1.02
C ARG A 33 6.34 1.73 -0.30
N PRO A 34 6.07 3.04 -0.44
CA PRO A 34 6.69 3.81 -1.49
C PRO A 34 8.19 3.93 -1.16
N ASP A 35 9.02 3.16 -1.85
CA ASP A 35 10.48 3.23 -1.74
C ASP A 35 11.04 3.83 -3.03
N LEU A 36 11.96 4.80 -2.89
CA LEU A 36 12.66 5.45 -3.99
C LEU A 36 13.43 4.48 -4.90
N THR A 37 13.85 3.31 -4.39
CA THR A 37 14.77 2.39 -5.08
C THR A 37 14.09 1.33 -5.93
N SER A 38 12.78 1.10 -5.77
CA SER A 38 12.05 0.00 -6.38
C SER A 38 11.12 0.44 -7.52
N TRP A 39 11.42 1.54 -8.21
CA TRP A 39 10.64 2.03 -9.36
C TRP A 39 11.23 1.61 -10.72
N PRO A 40 10.42 1.10 -11.68
CA PRO A 40 9.01 0.77 -11.54
C PRO A 40 8.82 -0.43 -10.61
N LEU A 41 7.76 -0.39 -9.81
CA LEU A 41 7.44 -1.48 -8.91
C LEU A 41 7.24 -2.75 -9.74
N SER A 42 8.13 -3.73 -9.56
CA SER A 42 8.02 -5.05 -10.18
C SER A 42 6.92 -5.84 -9.46
N TRP A 43 5.67 -5.40 -9.59
CA TRP A 43 4.55 -6.17 -9.10
C TRP A 43 4.33 -7.35 -10.04
N SER A 44 4.45 -8.57 -9.53
CA SER A 44 3.93 -9.74 -10.23
C SER A 44 2.43 -9.52 -10.44
N THR A 45 1.97 -9.63 -11.69
CA THR A 45 0.54 -9.51 -12.05
C THR A 45 -0.34 -10.57 -11.39
N GLU A 46 0.26 -11.61 -10.79
CA GLU A 46 -0.43 -12.69 -10.08
C GLU A 46 -0.86 -12.31 -8.66
N GLU A 47 -0.41 -11.17 -8.12
CA GLU A 47 -0.67 -10.76 -6.73
C GLU A 47 -1.44 -9.43 -6.58
N ARG A 48 -2.26 -9.06 -7.57
CA ARG A 48 -3.04 -7.82 -7.52
C ARG A 48 -3.97 -7.77 -6.30
N PRO A 49 -4.05 -6.64 -5.58
CA PRO A 49 -5.02 -6.47 -4.49
C PRO A 49 -6.43 -6.26 -5.05
N ASP A 50 -7.44 -6.59 -4.24
CA ASP A 50 -8.83 -6.19 -4.50
C ASP A 50 -9.06 -4.71 -4.15
N LEU A 51 -8.24 -4.16 -3.24
CA LEU A 51 -8.35 -2.77 -2.77
C LEU A 51 -6.98 -2.23 -2.32
N ILE A 52 -6.73 -0.97 -2.64
CA ILE A 52 -5.57 -0.23 -2.14
C ILE A 52 -6.05 0.81 -1.15
N PHE A 53 -5.59 0.69 0.10
CA PHE A 53 -5.84 1.67 1.15
C PHE A 53 -4.60 2.55 1.32
N THR A 54 -4.74 3.84 1.03
CA THR A 54 -3.61 4.77 0.98
C THR A 54 -3.49 5.56 2.29
N ARG A 55 -2.29 5.51 2.87
CA ARG A 55 -1.90 6.32 4.04
C ARG A 55 -0.55 6.99 3.75
N SER A 56 -0.62 7.93 2.81
CA SER A 56 0.46 8.81 2.40
C SER A 56 0.12 10.24 2.79
N GLY A 57 1.11 10.98 3.29
CA GLY A 57 0.97 12.37 3.73
C GLY A 57 2.06 13.26 3.16
N SER A 58 2.18 14.48 3.68
CA SER A 58 3.18 15.46 3.21
C SER A 58 4.63 15.00 3.35
N SER A 59 4.92 14.07 4.27
CA SER A 59 6.25 13.49 4.48
C SER A 59 6.53 12.23 3.64
N SER A 60 5.65 11.88 2.71
CA SER A 60 5.86 10.73 1.83
C SER A 60 7.04 10.97 0.89
N PRO A 61 7.78 9.92 0.50
CA PRO A 61 8.85 10.07 -0.47
C PRO A 61 8.29 10.54 -1.83
N PRO A 62 9.07 11.28 -2.64
CA PRO A 62 8.62 11.89 -3.90
C PRO A 62 7.91 10.94 -4.88
N ASN A 63 8.25 9.66 -4.85
CA ASN A 63 7.68 8.64 -5.74
C ASN A 63 6.36 8.03 -5.25
N ALA A 64 5.86 8.41 -4.07
CA ALA A 64 4.61 7.90 -3.54
C ALA A 64 3.41 8.22 -4.46
N LEU A 65 3.29 9.47 -4.92
CA LEU A 65 2.20 9.89 -5.81
C LEU A 65 2.32 9.26 -7.21
N PRO A 66 3.49 9.30 -7.90
CA PRO A 66 3.68 8.55 -9.14
C PRO A 66 3.34 7.06 -9.00
N GLY A 67 3.68 6.44 -7.88
CA GLY A 67 3.35 5.04 -7.61
C GLY A 67 1.86 4.77 -7.54
N LEU A 68 1.11 5.63 -6.85
CA LEU A 68 -0.35 5.54 -6.80
C LEU A 68 -0.99 5.74 -8.17
N ILE A 69 -0.49 6.70 -8.98
CA ILE A 69 -1.01 6.94 -10.33
C ILE A 69 -0.82 5.70 -11.21
N SER A 70 0.34 5.04 -11.16
CA SER A 70 0.55 3.83 -11.94
C SER A 70 -0.31 2.65 -11.47
N LEU A 71 -0.59 2.55 -10.17
CA LEU A 71 -1.53 1.56 -9.63
C LEU A 71 -2.94 1.81 -10.15
N GLU A 72 -3.42 3.05 -10.08
CA GLU A 72 -4.74 3.43 -10.59
C GLU A 72 -4.87 3.17 -12.09
N GLN A 73 -3.83 3.43 -12.87
CA GLN A 73 -3.79 3.13 -14.31
C GLN A 73 -3.78 1.63 -14.63
N ALA A 74 -3.30 0.79 -13.70
CA ALA A 74 -3.22 -0.65 -13.89
C ALA A 74 -4.57 -1.37 -13.70
N GLY A 75 -5.56 -0.68 -13.13
CA GLY A 75 -6.86 -1.24 -12.72
C GLY A 75 -6.73 -2.12 -11.49
#